data_AF-A0A3M1PDN7-F1
#
_entry.id   AF-A0A3M1PDN7-F1
#
_cell.length_a   1.000
_cell.length_b   1.000
_cell.length_c   1.000
_cell.angle_alpha   90.00
_cell.angle_beta   90.00
_cell.angle_gamma   90.00
#
_symmetry.space_group_name_H-M   'P 1'
#
loop_
_entity.id
_entity.type
_entity.pdbx_description
1 polymer ?
#
loop_
_entity_poly.entity_id
_entity_poly.type
_entity_poly.pdbx_seq_one_letter_code
_entity_poly.pdbx_strand_id
1 'polypeptide(L)' 'MHDELQLKVIELQKAKEELRQLAITDGLTGLYNYRYFKEHLQQEMNRARRHGSHVSLI' A
#
# COMPACT_ATOMS: atom_id res chain seq x y z
N MET A 1 -21.98 7.23 -23.75
CA MET A 1 -20.76 8.03 -23.52
C MET A 1 -20.36 8.08 -22.04
N HIS A 2 -21.25 8.45 -21.11
CA HIS A 2 -20.91 8.46 -19.68
C HIS A 2 -20.65 7.04 -19.11
N ASP A 3 -21.43 6.04 -19.51
CA ASP A 3 -21.28 4.67 -18.99
C ASP A 3 -19.97 3.99 -19.41
N GLU A 4 -19.51 4.28 -20.62
CA GLU A 4 -18.25 3.75 -21.16
C GLU A 4 -17.03 4.36 -20.47
N LEU A 5 -17.12 5.65 -20.10
CA LEU A 5 -16.10 6.31 -19.30
C LEU A 5 -16.05 5.73 -17.88
N GLN A 6 -17.21 5.46 -17.27
CA GLN A 6 -17.28 4.84 -15.94
C GLN A 6 -16.69 3.42 -15.94
N LEU A 7 -16.99 2.62 -16.96
CA LEU A 7 -16.41 1.27 -17.11
C LEU A 7 -14.88 1.32 -17.21
N LYS A 8 -14.33 2.23 -18.02
CA LYS A 8 -12.86 2.41 -18.12
C LYS A 8 -12.22 2.86 -16.81
N VAL A 9 -12.89 3.74 -16.05
CA VAL A 9 -12.39 4.16 -14.74
C VAL A 9 -12.34 2.98 -13.78
N ILE A 10 -13.35 2.12 -13.76
CA ILE A 10 -13.40 0.92 -12.93
C ILE A 10 -12.28 -0.07 -13.33
N GLU A 11 -12.07 -0.32 -14.61
CA GLU A 11 -10.99 -1.18 -15.10
C GLU A 11 -9.61 -0.65 -14.71
N LEU A 12 -9.38 0.66 -14.89
CA LEU A 12 -8.13 1.30 -14.47
C LEU A 12 -7.90 1.21 -12.96
N GLN A 13 -8.96 1.38 -12.16
CA GLN A 13 -8.86 1.22 -10.71
C GLN A 13 -8.52 -0.21 -10.31
N LYS A 14 -9.14 -1.21 -10.94
CA LYS A 14 -8.84 -2.63 -10.69
C LYS A 14 -7.39 -2.97 -11.05
N ALA A 15 -6.95 -2.63 -12.25
CA ALA A 15 -5.58 -2.89 -12.69
C ALA A 15 -4.54 -2.18 -11.79
N LYS A 16 -4.84 -0.96 -11.37
CA LYS A 16 -4.00 -0.21 -10.41
C LYS A 16 -3.92 -0.91 -9.06
N GLU A 17 -5.04 -1.42 -8.55
CA GLU A 17 -5.06 -2.12 -7.27
C GLU A 17 -4.30 -3.45 -7.36
N GLU A 18 -4.48 -4.22 -8.43
CA GLU A 18 -3.72 -5.45 -8.66
C GLU A 18 -2.21 -5.19 -8.73
N LEU A 19 -1.79 -4.18 -9.49
CA LEU A 19 -0.39 -3.76 -9.55
C LEU A 19 0.14 -3.31 -8.19
N ARG A 20 -0.68 -2.58 -7.43
CA ARG A 20 -0.32 -2.14 -6.07
C ARG A 20 -0.12 -3.35 -5.16
N GLN A 21 -1.02 -4.33 -5.18
CA GLN A 21 -0.91 -5.55 -4.37
C GLN A 21 0.34 -6.36 -4.74
N LEU A 22 0.63 -6.54 -6.03
CA LEU A 22 1.85 -7.20 -6.49
C LEU A 22 3.12 -6.44 -6.07
N ALA A 23 3.08 -5.11 -6.09
CA ALA A 23 4.23 -4.28 -5.74
C ALA A 23 4.56 -4.27 -4.23
N ILE A 24 3.57 -4.55 -3.36
CA ILE A 24 3.74 -4.55 -1.90
C ILE A 24 3.83 -5.95 -1.30
N THR A 25 3.58 -7.00 -2.07
CA THR A 25 3.54 -8.38 -1.58
C THR A 25 4.80 -9.14 -2.01
N ASP A 26 5.29 -10.01 -1.14
CA ASP A 26 6.35 -10.96 -1.44
C ASP A 26 5.74 -12.22 -2.08
N GLY A 27 6.15 -12.53 -3.31
CA GLY A 27 5.56 -13.61 -4.10
C GLY A 27 5.80 -15.02 -3.56
N LEU A 28 6.76 -15.19 -2.63
CA LEU A 28 7.07 -16.49 -2.04
C LEU A 28 6.22 -16.76 -0.80
N THR A 29 5.95 -15.74 0.01
CA THR A 29 5.28 -15.87 1.32
C THR A 29 3.85 -15.34 1.35
N GLY A 30 3.46 -14.50 0.38
CA GLY A 30 2.17 -13.80 0.39
C GLY A 30 2.07 -12.71 1.46
N LEU A 31 3.14 -12.45 2.21
CA LEU A 31 3.24 -11.37 3.18
C LEU A 31 3.63 -10.07 2.48
N TYR A 32 3.51 -8.94 3.18
CA TYR A 32 4.08 -7.70 2.68
C TYR A 32 5.59 -7.82 2.52
N ASN A 33 6.10 -7.32 1.40
CA ASN A 33 7.51 -7.34 1.13
C ASN A 33 8.28 -6.36 2.03
N TYR A 34 9.58 -6.59 2.11
CA TYR A 34 10.48 -5.81 2.97
C TYR A 34 10.47 -4.31 2.64
N ARG A 35 10.30 -3.95 1.36
CA ARG A 35 10.22 -2.54 0.93
C ARG A 35 9.01 -1.85 1.55
N TYR A 36 7.84 -2.47 1.44
CA TYR A 36 6.60 -1.94 2.01
C TYR A 36 6.71 -1.78 3.53
N PHE A 37 7.23 -2.80 4.22
CA PHE A 37 7.46 -2.74 5.66
C PHE A 37 8.36 -1.57 6.06
N LYS A 38 9.48 -1.36 5.36
CA LYS A 38 10.43 -0.28 5.66
C LYS A 38 9.82 1.11 5.46
N GLU A 39 9.11 1.31 4.36
CA GLU A 39 8.41 2.58 4.08
C GLU A 39 7.35 2.87 5.15
N HIS A 40 6.57 1.85 5.52
CA HIS A 40 5.55 1.98 6.54
C HIS A 40 6.16 2.28 7.91
N LEU A 41 7.19 1.56 8.33
CA LEU A 41 7.90 1.80 9.59
C LEU A 41 8.43 3.25 9.67
N GLN A 42 8.97 3.78 8.58
CA GLN A 42 9.45 5.17 8.56
C GLN A 42 8.31 6.18 8.73
N GLN A 43 7.14 5.93 8.13
CA GLN A 43 5.95 6.76 8.31
C GLN A 43 5.44 6.71 9.76
N GLU A 44 5.39 5.52 10.34
CA GLU A 44 4.99 5.29 11.74
C GLU A 44 5.92 6.01 12.71
N MET A 45 7.24 5.87 12.53
CA MET A 45 8.26 6.56 13.33
C MET A 45 8.14 8.08 13.22
N ASN A 46 7.90 8.60 12.03
CA ASN A 46 7.68 10.02 11.82
C ASN A 46 6.39 10.51 12.49
N ARG A 47 5.31 9.72 12.44
CA ARG A 47 4.05 10.04 13.12
C ARG A 47 4.24 10.04 14.63
N ALA A 48 4.92 9.03 15.17
CA ALA A 48 5.23 8.91 16.57
C ALA A 48 6.05 10.10 17.08
N ARG A 49 7.08 10.52 16.33
CA ARG A 49 7.84 11.74 16.63
C ARG A 49 6.97 12.99 16.68
N ARG A 50 5.99 13.14 15.77
CA ARG A 50 5.09 14.30 15.74
C ARG A 50 4.11 14.34 16.90
N HIS A 51 3.61 13.19 17.33
CA HIS A 51 2.56 13.11 18.35
C HIS A 51 3.08 12.69 19.74
N GLY A 52 4.39 12.46 19.88
CA GLY A 52 4.99 11.97 21.12
C GLY A 52 4.54 10.57 21.52
N SER A 53 4.04 9.77 20.57
CA SER A 53 3.59 8.40 20.83
C SER A 53 4.75 7.39 20.72
N HIS A 54 4.56 6.21 21.31
CA HIS A 54 5.54 5.12 21.28
C HIS A 54 5.20 4.14 20.17
N VAL A 55 6.22 3.53 19.57
CA VAL A 55 6.09 2.47 18.55
C VAL A 55 6.85 1.25 19.02
N SER A 56 6.31 0.06 18.75
CA SER A 56 6.95 -1.22 19.05
C SER A 56 7.03 -2.06 17.78
N LEU A 57 8.07 -2.88 17.68
CA LEU A 57 8.29 -3.84 16.59
C LEU A 57 8.59 -5.22 17.22
N ILE A 58 8.07 -6.28 16.61
CA ILE A 58 8.22 -7.68 17.04
C ILE A 58 9.02 -8.44 16.00
#